data_AF-A0A350PAM6-F1
#
_entry.id   AF-A0A350PAM6-F1
#
_cell.length_a   1.000
_cell.length_b   1.000
_cell.length_c   1.000
_cell.angle_alpha   90.00
_cell.angle_beta   90.00
_cell.angle_gamma   90.00
#
_symmetry.space_group_name_H-M   'P 1'
#
loop_
_entity.id
_entity.type
_entity.pdbx_description
1 polymer ?
#
loop_
_entity_poly.entity_id
_entity_poly.type
_entity_poly.pdbx_seq_one_letter_code
_entity_poly.pdbx_strand_id
1 'polypeptide(L)'
;MSVLSWLSILNIFVLLASVYLINSPLNKKKSAFSLLITGCLFTYLISNIIYLFDNNLISILRFLNITTLVCALSALFNLIRESKPIFARFPAILSFLPFTLLFFVPLILDQLVIYNLIIGTFQGGCIIVALLIFTLSQFSGKNYKWHILGTCTALSSFLVFWLSALPEKILISEVLLAIGILFLSKGIKETKLN
;
A
#
# COMPACT_ATOMS: atom_id res chain seq x y z
N MET A 1 15.78 -22.76 7.41
CA MET A 1 15.01 -21.69 6.73
C MET A 1 14.35 -20.86 7.81
N SER A 2 14.62 -19.55 7.83
CA SER A 2 14.10 -18.64 8.86
C SER A 2 12.60 -18.39 8.64
N VAL A 3 11.88 -17.99 9.69
CA VAL A 3 10.44 -17.62 9.59
C VAL A 3 10.21 -16.54 8.52
N LEU A 4 11.16 -15.62 8.33
CA LEU A 4 11.13 -14.59 7.28
C LEU A 4 11.12 -15.16 5.85
N SER A 5 11.77 -16.30 5.60
CA SER A 5 11.77 -16.89 4.25
C SER A 5 10.40 -17.51 3.91
N TRP A 6 9.65 -18.00 4.89
CA TRP A 6 8.29 -18.50 4.67
C TRP A 6 7.29 -17.37 4.38
N LEU A 7 7.44 -16.26 5.09
CA LEU A 7 6.59 -15.08 4.93
C LEU A 7 6.75 -14.43 3.55
N SER A 8 7.99 -14.36 3.05
CA SER A 8 8.27 -13.87 1.69
C SER A 8 7.69 -14.78 0.61
N ILE A 9 7.77 -16.11 0.76
CA ILE A 9 7.12 -17.06 -0.16
C ILE A 9 5.60 -16.82 -0.20
N LEU A 10 4.96 -16.70 0.97
CA LEU A 10 3.53 -16.45 1.05
C LEU A 10 3.16 -15.12 0.39
N ASN A 11 3.94 -14.06 0.63
CA ASN A 11 3.75 -12.76 -0.01
C ASN A 11 3.83 -12.84 -1.53
N ILE A 12 4.77 -13.62 -2.09
CA ILE A 12 4.88 -13.81 -3.54
C ILE A 12 3.58 -14.43 -4.10
N PHE A 13 3.03 -15.47 -3.45
CA PHE A 13 1.77 -16.08 -3.87
C PHE A 13 0.59 -15.09 -3.83
N VAL A 14 0.48 -14.32 -2.74
CA VAL A 14 -0.56 -13.30 -2.61
C VAL A 14 -0.43 -12.22 -3.69
N LEU A 15 0.79 -11.78 -3.98
CA LEU A 15 1.04 -10.77 -4.99
C LEU A 15 0.72 -11.25 -6.40
N LEU A 16 1.11 -12.49 -6.75
CA LEU A 16 0.73 -13.10 -8.03
C LEU A 16 -0.79 -13.16 -8.21
N ALA A 17 -1.51 -13.59 -7.17
CA ALA A 17 -2.96 -13.61 -7.19
C ALA A 17 -3.55 -12.19 -7.36
N SER A 18 -2.99 -11.20 -6.66
CA SER A 18 -3.46 -9.80 -6.76
C SER A 18 -3.24 -9.19 -8.15
N VAL A 19 -2.09 -9.44 -8.78
CA VAL A 19 -1.77 -8.98 -10.13
C VAL A 19 -2.73 -9.62 -11.14
N TYR A 20 -3.00 -10.92 -11.01
CA TYR A 20 -3.96 -11.61 -11.85
C TYR A 20 -5.38 -11.00 -11.73
N LEU A 21 -5.83 -10.75 -10.51
CA LEU A 21 -7.15 -10.17 -10.25
C LEU A 21 -7.30 -8.74 -10.81
N ILE A 22 -6.23 -7.95 -10.84
CA ILE A 22 -6.25 -6.56 -11.33
C ILE A 22 -6.09 -6.47 -12.85
N ASN A 23 -5.49 -7.46 -13.51
CA ASN A 23 -5.45 -7.51 -14.98
C ASN A 23 -6.85 -7.63 -15.62
N SER A 24 -7.79 -8.30 -14.94
CA SER A 24 -9.20 -8.41 -15.36
C SER A 24 -9.91 -7.04 -15.55
N PRO A 25 -9.91 -6.12 -14.56
CA PRO A 25 -10.48 -4.78 -14.71
C PRO A 25 -9.67 -3.85 -15.60
N LEU A 26 -8.35 -4.02 -15.71
CA LEU A 26 -7.48 -3.24 -16.61
C LEU A 26 -7.89 -3.37 -18.08
N ASN A 27 -8.29 -4.58 -18.49
CA ASN A 27 -8.80 -4.83 -19.84
C ASN A 27 -10.17 -4.19 -20.10
N LYS A 28 -10.92 -3.82 -19.05
CA LYS A 28 -12.27 -3.23 -19.17
C LYS A 28 -12.28 -1.71 -19.04
N LYS A 29 -11.42 -1.13 -18.20
CA LYS A 29 -11.25 0.33 -18.03
C LYS A 29 -9.78 0.67 -17.81
N LYS A 30 -9.18 1.38 -18.78
CA LYS A 30 -7.83 1.94 -18.69
C LYS A 30 -7.86 3.24 -17.87
N SER A 31 -7.91 3.14 -16.54
CA SER A 31 -7.70 4.30 -15.67
C SER A 31 -6.22 4.43 -15.29
N ALA A 32 -5.75 5.67 -15.11
CA ALA A 32 -4.37 5.91 -14.66
C ALA A 32 -4.11 5.25 -13.30
N PHE A 33 -5.15 5.23 -12.45
CA PHE A 33 -5.15 4.52 -11.17
C PHE A 33 -4.82 3.02 -11.32
N SER A 34 -5.51 2.30 -12.21
CA SER A 34 -5.32 0.84 -12.34
C SER A 34 -3.93 0.48 -12.84
N LEU A 35 -3.38 1.27 -13.78
CA LEU A 35 -2.00 1.13 -14.26
C LEU A 35 -0.97 1.35 -13.15
N LEU A 36 -1.13 2.41 -12.35
CA LEU A 36 -0.19 2.72 -11.26
C LEU A 36 -0.24 1.69 -10.12
N ILE A 37 -1.43 1.17 -9.79
CA ILE A 37 -1.53 0.06 -8.84
C ILE A 37 -0.86 -1.20 -9.37
N THR A 38 -1.01 -1.54 -10.66
CA THR A 38 -0.26 -2.68 -11.21
C THR A 38 1.24 -2.47 -11.17
N GLY A 39 1.72 -1.25 -11.45
CA GLY A 39 3.13 -0.91 -11.31
C GLY A 39 3.62 -1.08 -9.86
N CYS A 40 2.83 -0.65 -8.88
CA CYS A 40 3.12 -0.85 -7.45
C CYS A 40 3.24 -2.34 -7.10
N LEU A 41 2.28 -3.17 -7.52
CA LEU A 41 2.29 -4.60 -7.19
C LEU A 41 3.44 -5.33 -7.88
N PHE A 42 3.72 -4.98 -9.13
CA PHE A 42 4.81 -5.60 -9.89
C PHE A 42 6.19 -5.26 -9.31
N THR A 43 6.44 -3.99 -8.99
CA THR A 43 7.69 -3.56 -8.34
C THR A 43 7.86 -4.21 -6.96
N TYR A 44 6.77 -4.40 -6.21
CA TYR A 44 6.82 -5.04 -4.90
C TYR A 44 7.06 -6.55 -5.01
N LEU A 45 6.49 -7.20 -6.03
CA LEU A 45 6.75 -8.60 -6.34
C LEU A 45 8.23 -8.82 -6.68
N ILE A 46 8.82 -7.96 -7.53
CA ILE A 46 10.25 -8.04 -7.86
C ILE A 46 11.11 -7.88 -6.60
N SER A 47 10.77 -6.93 -5.72
CA SER A 47 11.47 -6.72 -4.44
C SER A 47 11.48 -8.00 -3.58
N ASN A 48 10.32 -8.67 -3.45
CA ASN A 48 10.21 -9.90 -2.66
C ASN A 48 10.94 -11.09 -3.30
N ILE A 49 10.97 -11.20 -4.64
CA ILE A 49 11.77 -12.22 -5.32
C ILE A 49 13.26 -12.00 -5.07
N ILE A 50 13.75 -10.78 -5.26
CA ILE A 50 15.18 -10.47 -5.04
C ILE A 50 15.57 -10.74 -3.58
N TYR A 51 14.72 -10.36 -2.63
CA TYR A 51 14.96 -10.63 -1.21
C TYR A 51 15.11 -12.12 -0.89
N LEU A 52 14.38 -12.98 -1.60
CA LEU A 52 14.43 -14.44 -1.41
C LEU A 52 15.70 -15.06 -2.01
N PHE A 53 16.20 -14.53 -3.12
CA PHE A 53 17.38 -15.05 -3.82
C PHE A 53 18.69 -14.50 -3.26
N ASP A 54 18.79 -13.20 -3.02
CA ASP A 54 20.02 -12.55 -2.57
C ASP A 54 19.74 -11.31 -1.72
N ASN A 55 19.91 -11.45 -0.41
CA ASN A 55 19.75 -10.36 0.54
C ASN A 55 20.93 -9.37 0.53
N ASN A 56 22.02 -9.64 -0.21
CA ASN A 56 23.16 -8.72 -0.31
C ASN A 56 22.87 -7.51 -1.21
N LEU A 57 21.82 -7.58 -2.04
CA LEU A 57 21.40 -6.50 -2.94
C LEU A 57 20.53 -5.44 -2.23
N ILE A 58 20.97 -5.00 -1.05
CA ILE A 58 20.22 -4.11 -0.16
C ILE A 58 19.83 -2.80 -0.86
N SER A 59 20.74 -2.19 -1.62
CA SER A 59 20.46 -0.91 -2.31
C SER A 59 19.39 -1.04 -3.39
N ILE A 60 19.35 -2.18 -4.10
CA ILE A 60 18.32 -2.47 -5.11
C ILE A 60 16.97 -2.69 -4.42
N LEU A 61 16.95 -3.45 -3.33
CA LEU A 61 15.72 -3.65 -2.54
C LEU A 61 15.17 -2.32 -2.01
N ARG A 62 16.05 -1.46 -1.49
CA ARG A 62 15.68 -0.12 -1.01
C ARG A 62 15.10 0.74 -2.14
N PHE A 63 15.74 0.73 -3.31
CA PHE A 63 15.24 1.44 -4.49
C PHE A 63 13.85 0.93 -4.89
N LEU A 64 13.68 -0.39 -5.01
CA LEU A 64 12.40 -0.99 -5.37
C LEU A 64 11.30 -0.64 -4.36
N ASN A 65 11.60 -0.68 -3.06
CA ASN A 65 10.64 -0.31 -2.02
C ASN A 65 10.25 1.18 -2.04
N ILE A 66 11.11 2.08 -2.52
CA ILE A 66 10.71 3.47 -2.76
C ILE A 66 9.86 3.58 -4.02
N THR A 67 10.20 2.85 -5.09
CA THR A 67 9.41 2.87 -6.34
C THR A 67 7.99 2.34 -6.14
N THR A 68 7.80 1.33 -5.29
CA THR A 68 6.47 0.82 -4.94
C THR A 68 5.65 1.90 -4.24
N LEU A 69 6.23 2.60 -3.27
CA LEU A 69 5.56 3.68 -2.55
C LEU A 69 5.19 4.83 -3.46
N VAL A 70 6.12 5.28 -4.31
CA VAL A 70 5.87 6.34 -5.29
C VAL A 70 4.72 5.99 -6.22
N CYS A 71 4.66 4.74 -6.70
CA CYS A 71 3.56 4.24 -7.51
C CYS A 71 2.24 4.25 -6.71
N ALA A 72 2.25 3.80 -5.45
CA ALA A 72 1.09 3.77 -4.58
C ALA A 72 0.53 5.18 -4.30
N LEU A 73 1.38 6.14 -3.97
CA LEU A 73 0.98 7.54 -3.75
C LEU A 73 0.39 8.16 -5.00
N SER A 74 1.03 7.96 -6.15
CA SER A 74 0.55 8.49 -7.43
C SER A 74 -0.78 7.84 -7.83
N ALA A 75 -0.98 6.56 -7.52
CA ALA A 75 -2.26 5.88 -7.70
C ALA A 75 -3.34 6.54 -6.82
N LEU A 76 -3.07 6.75 -5.52
CA LEU A 76 -4.01 7.38 -4.61
C LEU A 76 -4.39 8.80 -5.04
N PHE A 77 -3.43 9.61 -5.49
CA PHE A 77 -3.74 10.95 -6.03
C PHE A 77 -4.66 10.90 -7.25
N ASN A 78 -4.43 9.96 -8.16
CA ASN A 78 -5.33 9.75 -9.30
C ASN A 78 -6.71 9.27 -8.85
N LEU A 79 -6.79 8.39 -7.86
CA LEU A 79 -8.06 7.93 -7.31
C LEU A 79 -8.86 9.07 -6.66
N ILE A 80 -8.21 9.94 -5.88
CA ILE A 80 -8.88 11.13 -5.30
C ILE A 80 -9.47 11.99 -6.42
N ARG A 81 -8.68 12.26 -7.46
CA ARG A 81 -9.09 13.07 -8.60
C ARG A 81 -10.27 12.46 -9.37
N GLU A 82 -10.23 11.16 -9.63
CA GLU A 82 -11.31 10.42 -10.30
C GLU A 82 -12.58 10.35 -9.43
N SER A 83 -12.44 10.26 -8.10
CA SER A 83 -13.58 10.11 -7.18
C SER A 83 -14.44 11.38 -7.04
N LYS A 84 -13.84 12.57 -7.13
CA LYS A 84 -14.54 13.86 -6.97
C LYS A 84 -13.97 14.94 -7.91
N PRO A 85 -14.18 14.82 -9.24
CA PRO A 85 -13.55 15.69 -10.25
C PRO A 85 -13.93 17.16 -10.12
N ILE A 86 -15.07 17.47 -9.51
CA ILE A 86 -15.58 18.84 -9.33
C ILE A 86 -14.79 19.61 -8.26
N PHE A 87 -14.29 18.91 -7.23
CA PHE A 87 -13.52 19.51 -6.12
C PHE A 87 -12.00 19.44 -6.38
N ALA A 88 -11.55 18.42 -7.13
CA ALA A 88 -10.16 18.19 -7.49
C ALA A 88 -9.79 18.87 -8.82
N ARG A 89 -9.71 20.21 -8.83
CA ARG A 89 -9.31 20.99 -10.03
C ARG A 89 -7.81 20.97 -10.33
N PHE A 90 -7.03 20.22 -9.56
CA PHE A 90 -5.58 20.17 -9.74
C PHE A 90 -5.20 19.49 -11.08
N PRO A 91 -4.19 20.02 -11.80
CA PRO A 91 -3.70 19.44 -13.05
C PRO A 91 -3.33 17.97 -12.91
N ALA A 92 -3.61 17.17 -13.94
CA ALA A 92 -3.28 15.74 -13.99
C ALA A 92 -1.79 15.46 -13.71
N ILE A 93 -0.92 16.37 -14.15
CA ILE A 93 0.53 16.29 -13.96
C ILE A 93 0.92 16.21 -12.48
N LEU A 94 0.20 16.91 -11.60
CA LEU A 94 0.52 16.95 -10.17
C LEU A 94 0.22 15.62 -9.47
N SER A 95 -0.62 14.76 -10.06
CA SER A 95 -0.84 13.41 -9.55
C SER A 95 0.38 12.50 -9.68
N PHE A 96 1.36 12.88 -10.50
CA PHE A 96 2.63 12.18 -10.67
C PHE A 96 3.79 12.85 -9.90
N LEU A 97 3.50 13.88 -9.10
CA LEU A 97 4.52 14.56 -8.30
C LEU A 97 5.35 13.61 -7.41
N PRO A 98 4.82 12.52 -6.82
CA PRO A 98 5.64 11.58 -6.06
C PRO A 98 6.82 10.98 -6.85
N PHE A 99 6.74 10.92 -8.20
CA PHE A 99 7.84 10.42 -9.03
C PHE A 99 9.08 11.30 -9.00
N THR A 100 8.96 12.58 -8.63
CA THR A 100 10.14 13.44 -8.49
C THR A 100 11.08 12.93 -7.41
N LEU A 101 10.56 12.18 -6.43
CA LEU A 101 11.36 11.60 -5.36
C LEU A 101 12.39 10.59 -5.88
N LEU A 102 12.09 9.89 -6.99
CA LEU A 102 13.01 8.91 -7.57
C LEU A 102 14.33 9.52 -8.04
N PHE A 103 14.34 10.79 -8.44
CA PHE A 103 15.56 11.49 -8.81
C PHE A 103 16.51 11.71 -7.62
N PHE A 104 15.96 11.78 -6.41
CA PHE A 104 16.72 12.00 -5.19
C PHE A 104 17.10 10.69 -4.47
N VAL A 105 16.60 9.54 -4.94
CA VAL A 105 16.86 8.24 -4.29
C VAL A 105 18.35 7.92 -4.15
N PRO A 106 19.22 8.14 -5.16
CA PRO A 106 20.65 7.87 -5.01
C PRO A 106 21.31 8.60 -3.82
N LEU A 107 20.81 9.77 -3.44
CA LEU A 107 21.32 10.55 -2.31
C LEU A 107 20.88 9.99 -0.95
N ILE A 108 19.84 9.15 -0.92
CA ILE A 108 19.19 8.64 0.29
C ILE A 108 19.56 7.18 0.57
N LEU A 109 19.89 6.39 -0.46
CA LEU A 109 20.06 4.93 -0.36
C LEU A 109 21.05 4.49 0.72
N ASP A 110 22.14 5.23 0.90
CA ASP A 110 23.19 4.88 1.86
C ASP A 110 22.87 5.34 3.29
N GLN A 111 21.98 6.33 3.45
CA GLN A 111 21.62 6.92 4.73
C GLN A 111 20.39 6.22 5.33
N LEU A 112 20.63 5.16 6.11
CA LEU A 112 19.57 4.30 6.68
C LEU A 112 18.50 5.08 7.48
N VAL A 113 18.91 6.11 8.23
CA VAL A 113 17.99 6.93 9.03
C VAL A 113 17.05 7.74 8.12
N ILE A 114 17.61 8.41 7.11
CA ILE A 114 16.85 9.23 6.16
C ILE A 114 15.91 8.34 5.34
N TYR A 115 16.41 7.19 4.88
CA TYR A 115 15.63 6.19 4.17
C TYR A 115 14.43 5.71 5.00
N ASN A 116 14.63 5.34 6.26
CA ASN A 116 13.56 4.87 7.12
C ASN A 116 12.53 5.97 7.44
N LEU A 117 12.97 7.22 7.64
CA LEU A 117 12.06 8.36 7.85
C LEU A 117 11.18 8.61 6.62
N ILE A 118 11.79 8.58 5.43
CA ILE A 118 11.08 8.74 4.15
C ILE A 118 10.07 7.62 3.98
N ILE A 119 10.48 6.36 4.12
CA ILE A 119 9.56 5.24 4.01
C ILE A 119 8.44 5.31 5.03
N GLY A 120 8.72 5.63 6.29
CA GLY A 120 7.69 5.71 7.31
C GLY A 120 6.67 6.82 7.05
N THR A 121 7.13 8.00 6.63
CA THR A 121 6.25 9.12 6.28
C THR A 121 5.39 8.81 5.06
N PHE A 122 5.97 8.25 3.99
CA PHE A 122 5.20 7.91 2.79
C PHE A 122 4.26 6.71 2.99
N GLN A 123 4.68 5.67 3.72
CA GLN A 123 3.80 4.56 4.07
C GLN A 123 2.62 5.02 4.94
N GLY A 124 2.90 5.83 5.96
CA GLY A 124 1.86 6.40 6.82
C GLY A 124 0.89 7.28 6.02
N GLY A 125 1.41 8.13 5.14
CA GLY A 125 0.61 8.94 4.23
C GLY A 125 -0.29 8.09 3.33
N CYS A 126 0.24 7.05 2.68
CA CYS A 126 -0.53 6.10 1.87
C CYS A 126 -1.69 5.49 2.66
N ILE A 127 -1.41 4.96 3.86
CA ILE A 127 -2.40 4.27 4.69
C ILE A 127 -3.49 5.25 5.13
N ILE A 128 -3.11 6.41 5.66
CA ILE A 128 -4.06 7.43 6.13
C ILE A 128 -4.97 7.88 4.97
N VAL A 129 -4.39 8.19 3.81
CA VAL A 129 -5.14 8.64 2.63
C VAL A 129 -6.06 7.53 2.11
N ALA A 130 -5.56 6.29 1.97
CA ALA A 130 -6.36 5.16 1.52
C ALA A 130 -7.57 4.92 2.44
N LEU A 131 -7.36 5.00 3.75
CA LEU A 131 -8.42 4.81 4.74
C LEU A 131 -9.43 5.97 4.74
N LEU A 132 -8.98 7.21 4.58
CA LEU A 132 -9.87 8.37 4.44
C LEU A 132 -10.75 8.24 3.20
N ILE A 133 -10.18 7.88 2.05
CA ILE A 133 -10.96 7.70 0.84
C ILE A 133 -11.93 6.52 0.98
N PHE A 134 -11.47 5.41 1.55
CA PHE A 134 -12.30 4.24 1.79
C PHE A 134 -13.48 4.57 2.71
N THR A 135 -13.24 5.23 3.85
CA THR A 135 -14.30 5.64 4.78
C THR A 135 -15.28 6.62 4.15
N LEU A 136 -14.80 7.64 3.43
CA LEU A 136 -15.66 8.59 2.69
C LEU A 136 -16.53 7.87 1.64
N SER A 137 -15.98 6.87 0.95
CA SER A 137 -16.72 6.12 -0.06
C SER A 137 -17.83 5.22 0.52
N GLN A 138 -17.68 4.77 1.78
CA GLN A 138 -18.61 3.86 2.43
C GLN A 138 -19.48 4.50 3.52
N PHE A 139 -19.32 5.79 3.77
CA PHE A 139 -20.08 6.52 4.79
C PHE A 139 -21.59 6.52 4.54
N SER A 140 -22.03 6.34 3.28
CA SER A 140 -23.46 6.30 2.92
C SER A 140 -24.11 4.91 3.12
N GLY A 141 -23.35 3.87 3.48
CA GLY A 141 -23.87 2.50 3.61
C GLY A 141 -24.44 2.18 4.99
N LYS A 142 -25.49 1.36 5.06
CA LYS A 142 -26.11 0.89 6.32
C LYS A 142 -25.15 0.14 7.26
N ASN A 143 -24.01 -0.36 6.75
CA ASN A 143 -23.04 -1.18 7.50
C ASN A 143 -21.70 -0.46 7.77
N TYR A 144 -21.72 0.86 7.89
CA TYR A 144 -20.54 1.71 8.12
C TYR A 144 -19.68 1.28 9.34
N LYS A 145 -20.27 0.62 10.35
CA LYS A 145 -19.58 0.18 11.57
C LYS A 145 -18.41 -0.78 11.30
N TRP A 146 -18.60 -1.76 10.40
CA TRP A 146 -17.53 -2.72 10.05
C TRP A 146 -16.39 -2.04 9.30
N HIS A 147 -16.71 -1.05 8.45
CA HIS A 147 -15.71 -0.26 7.74
C HIS A 147 -14.88 0.61 8.71
N ILE A 148 -15.50 1.24 9.70
CA ILE A 148 -14.79 2.01 10.73
C ILE A 148 -13.91 1.10 11.58
N LEU A 149 -14.42 -0.04 12.04
CA LEU A 149 -13.62 -0.97 12.85
C LEU A 149 -12.41 -1.52 12.07
N GLY A 150 -12.61 -1.91 10.81
CA GLY A 150 -11.52 -2.36 9.94
C GLY A 150 -10.47 -1.27 9.66
N THR A 151 -10.90 -0.02 9.49
CA THR A 151 -9.98 1.10 9.29
C THR A 151 -9.19 1.48 10.54
N CYS A 152 -9.84 1.53 11.71
CA CYS A 152 -9.16 1.78 13.00
C CYS A 152 -8.14 0.68 13.34
N THR A 153 -8.49 -0.58 13.09
CA THR A 153 -7.57 -1.70 13.33
C THR A 153 -6.38 -1.69 12.37
N ALA A 154 -6.60 -1.37 11.08
CA ALA A 154 -5.51 -1.16 10.13
C ALA A 154 -4.58 0.01 10.53
N LEU A 155 -5.12 1.12 11.04
CA LEU A 155 -4.31 2.22 11.59
C LEU A 155 -3.49 1.77 12.81
N SER A 156 -4.10 1.01 13.71
CA SER A 156 -3.41 0.52 14.91
C SER A 156 -2.22 -0.39 14.56
N SER A 157 -2.35 -1.22 13.51
CA SER A 157 -1.25 -2.03 12.99
C SER A 157 -0.05 -1.16 12.59
N PHE A 158 -0.30 -0.08 11.84
CA PHE A 158 0.74 0.84 11.41
C PHE A 158 1.43 1.54 12.60
N LEU A 159 0.65 2.01 13.57
CA LEU A 159 1.19 2.64 14.78
C LEU A 159 2.06 1.67 15.58
N VAL A 160 1.63 0.41 15.70
CA VAL A 160 2.42 -0.63 16.37
C VAL A 160 3.73 -0.90 15.63
N PHE A 161 3.73 -0.98 14.31
CA PHE A 161 4.95 -1.24 13.54
C PHE A 161 6.02 -0.13 13.74
N TRP A 162 5.58 1.14 13.70
CA TRP A 162 6.50 2.28 13.73
C TRP A 162 6.86 2.79 15.13
N LEU A 163 5.89 2.82 16.05
CA LEU A 163 6.07 3.45 17.36
C LEU A 163 6.38 2.45 18.48
N SER A 164 6.09 1.16 18.28
CA SER A 164 6.34 0.16 19.31
C SER A 164 7.83 -0.20 19.41
N ALA A 165 8.33 -0.23 20.64
CA ALA A 165 9.66 -0.74 20.98
C ALA A 165 9.66 -2.27 21.25
N LEU A 166 8.53 -2.95 21.08
CA LEU A 166 8.41 -4.38 21.34
C LEU A 166 9.26 -5.21 20.34
N PRO A 167 9.94 -6.29 20.78
CA PRO A 167 10.73 -7.14 19.90
C PRO A 167 9.86 -7.89 18.87
N GLU A 168 8.62 -8.20 19.22
CA GLU A 168 7.65 -8.91 18.37
C GLU A 168 6.76 -7.97 17.54
N LYS A 169 7.10 -6.68 17.45
CA LYS A 169 6.26 -5.67 16.78
C LYS A 169 5.87 -6.00 15.35
N ILE A 170 6.74 -6.68 14.60
CA ILE A 170 6.49 -7.08 13.20
C ILE A 170 5.30 -8.05 13.17
N LEU A 171 5.37 -9.11 13.96
CA LEU A 171 4.34 -10.14 14.02
C LEU A 171 3.01 -9.57 14.53
N ILE A 172 3.05 -8.75 15.58
CA ILE A 172 1.85 -8.09 16.12
C ILE A 172 1.21 -7.17 15.06
N SER A 173 2.02 -6.40 14.33
CA SER A 173 1.52 -5.50 13.29
C SER A 173 0.87 -6.27 12.14
N GLU A 174 1.44 -7.39 11.70
CA GLU A 174 0.90 -8.21 10.62
C GLU A 174 -0.44 -8.86 11.03
N VAL A 175 -0.54 -9.37 12.26
CA VAL A 175 -1.78 -9.93 12.80
C VAL A 175 -2.89 -8.87 12.88
N LEU A 176 -2.57 -7.69 13.40
CA LEU A 176 -3.53 -6.56 13.45
C LEU A 176 -3.99 -6.14 12.05
N LEU A 177 -3.07 -6.13 11.07
CA LEU A 177 -3.39 -5.80 9.68
C LEU A 177 -4.32 -6.84 9.07
N ALA A 178 -4.05 -8.13 9.29
CA ALA A 178 -4.91 -9.22 8.83
C ALA A 178 -6.32 -9.13 9.42
N ILE A 179 -6.43 -8.86 10.72
CA ILE A 179 -7.72 -8.63 11.40
C ILE A 179 -8.46 -7.43 10.78
N GLY A 180 -7.75 -6.33 10.52
CA GLY A 180 -8.34 -5.16 9.88
C GLY A 180 -8.89 -5.47 8.48
N ILE A 181 -8.14 -6.21 7.66
CA ILE A 181 -8.59 -6.65 6.34
C ILE A 181 -9.84 -7.54 6.44
N LEU A 182 -9.92 -8.43 7.43
CA LEU A 182 -11.10 -9.28 7.64
C LEU A 182 -12.35 -8.45 7.96
N PHE A 183 -12.24 -7.45 8.84
CA PHE A 183 -13.37 -6.54 9.13
C PHE A 183 -13.79 -5.73 7.91
N LEU A 184 -12.83 -5.24 7.13
CA LEU A 184 -13.11 -4.53 5.87
C LEU A 184 -13.82 -5.43 4.85
N SER A 185 -13.34 -6.66 4.67
CA SER A 185 -13.94 -7.65 3.77
C SER A 185 -15.38 -7.99 4.17
N LYS A 186 -15.61 -8.22 5.47
CA LYS A 186 -16.95 -8.46 6.01
C LYS A 186 -17.88 -7.28 5.73
N GLY A 187 -17.44 -6.06 6.00
CA GLY A 187 -18.21 -4.84 5.69
C GLY A 187 -18.61 -4.76 4.22
N ILE A 188 -17.67 -5.02 3.29
CA ILE A 188 -17.94 -5.02 1.85
C ILE A 188 -18.99 -6.09 1.47
N LYS A 189 -18.88 -7.29 2.03
CA LYS A 189 -19.83 -8.39 1.73
C LYS A 189 -21.24 -8.04 2.19
N GLU A 190 -21.39 -7.48 3.38
CA GLU A 190 -22.70 -7.08 3.92
C GLU A 190 -23.31 -5.90 3.15
N THR A 191 -22.50 -5.00 2.56
CA THR A 191 -23.03 -3.94 1.69
C THR A 191 -23.54 -4.43 0.33
N LYS A 192 -23.10 -5.60 -0.17
CA LYS A 192 -23.54 -6.16 -1.46
C LYS A 192 -24.77 -7.08 -1.36
N LEU A 193 -25.11 -7.53 -0.14
CA LEU A 193 -26.23 -8.44 0.11
C LEU A 193 -27.56 -7.71 0.40
N ASN A 194 -27.53 -6.37 0.47
CA ASN A 194 -28.68 -5.49 0.65
C ASN A 194 -28.90 -4.64 -0.60
#